data_AF-A0A8J2NJT6-F1
#
_entry.id   AF-A0A8J2NJT6-F1
#
_cell.length_a   1.000
_cell.length_b   1.000
_cell.length_c   1.000
_cell.angle_alpha   90.00
_cell.angle_beta   90.00
_cell.angle_gamma   90.00
#
_symmetry.space_group_name_H-M   'P 1'
#
loop_
_entity.id
_entity.type
_entity.pdbx_description
1 polymer ?
#
loop_
_entity_poly.entity_id
_entity_poly.type
_entity_poly.pdbx_seq_one_letter_code
_entity_poly.pdbx_strand_id
1 'polypeptide(L)'
;RQLREDWEKVDLQINSDDDTVRYRMTKTYIFQPHLSNGTEQDRLIFVNAILVATSAMANELIEDDFLITQMDGMLSNKGETLTKTCTIRELVFDGVSIQTYVDLFSNPLIQDMTAELGLSIPENLKDGKFAFFKDKNGTDDGWFVVRSGLTESKDVAKIVSYNGNRVMPYWRGDACNTLNGTDGTFFPPGITKDAIVHIFAPQMCRSFEMEFHSESVTHGMDTFRFVASLRNWMAPKSNPNNWCFCQVKKNQTELKSCVNDGVFNLAPCVFGAPILLSQPHFYGAEEWIQKSVEGLQPDFDKHMTIMEFHPLTGTPVDAKGRMQLSIELFPYESMSLFENVQHAVIPIVWIEEGTTLQGKELAGLRFLEGFQNGFSYAKFLFMFVGIMMVVFGVVIVKGKRKRKPEPGEEKTADFGSTFTYD
;
A
#
# COMPACT_ATOMS: atom_id res chain seq x y z
N ARG A 1 -4.66 -16.60 12.37
CA ARG A 1 -5.74 -16.98 11.43
C ARG A 1 -5.27 -16.62 10.04
N GLN A 2 -5.40 -17.54 9.07
CA GLN A 2 -5.06 -17.29 7.66
C GLN A 2 -6.30 -17.48 6.76
N LEU A 3 -6.40 -16.61 5.77
CA LEU A 3 -7.43 -16.61 4.73
C LEU A 3 -6.72 -16.70 3.38
N ARG A 4 -7.28 -17.48 2.45
CA ARG A 4 -6.97 -17.33 1.03
C ARG A 4 -7.90 -16.28 0.46
N GLU A 5 -7.34 -15.35 -0.28
CA GLU A 5 -8.11 -14.34 -0.99
C GLU A 5 -8.12 -14.65 -2.48
N ASP A 6 -9.31 -14.68 -3.07
CA ASP A 6 -9.49 -14.83 -4.51
C ASP A 6 -9.97 -13.46 -5.05
N TRP A 7 -9.15 -12.84 -5.91
CA TRP A 7 -9.36 -11.50 -6.44
C TRP A 7 -9.79 -11.56 -7.91
N GLU A 8 -10.83 -10.83 -8.27
CA GLU A 8 -11.35 -10.79 -9.64
C GLU A 8 -11.68 -9.37 -10.08
N LYS A 9 -11.09 -8.93 -11.20
CA LYS A 9 -11.48 -7.68 -11.89
C LYS A 9 -12.70 -7.98 -12.75
N VAL A 10 -13.87 -7.49 -12.34
CA VAL A 10 -15.16 -7.68 -13.02
C VAL A 10 -15.59 -6.41 -13.76
N ASP A 11 -16.50 -6.55 -14.71
CA ASP A 11 -17.07 -5.48 -15.54
C ASP A 11 -16.02 -4.59 -16.23
N LEU A 12 -15.00 -5.24 -16.79
CA LEU A 12 -13.92 -4.58 -17.52
C LEU A 12 -14.46 -3.81 -18.74
N GLN A 13 -14.19 -2.51 -18.79
CA GLN A 13 -14.51 -1.63 -19.91
C GLN A 13 -13.26 -0.89 -20.35
N ILE A 14 -12.90 -1.01 -21.63
CA ILE A 14 -11.72 -0.37 -22.20
C ILE A 14 -12.20 0.82 -23.04
N ASN A 15 -11.64 2.00 -22.77
CA ASN A 15 -11.82 3.19 -23.58
C ASN A 15 -10.47 3.54 -24.23
N SER A 16 -10.36 3.25 -25.52
CA SER A 16 -9.15 3.49 -26.30
C SER A 16 -8.91 4.96 -26.61
N ASP A 17 -9.96 5.79 -26.67
CA ASP A 17 -9.83 7.22 -27.00
C ASP A 17 -9.17 7.99 -25.85
N ASP A 18 -9.50 7.61 -24.60
CA ASP A 18 -8.95 8.24 -23.39
C ASP A 18 -7.79 7.46 -22.75
N ASP A 19 -7.36 6.33 -23.35
CA ASP A 19 -6.34 5.42 -22.80
C ASP A 19 -6.67 4.98 -21.35
N THR A 20 -7.90 4.53 -21.13
CA THR A 20 -8.37 4.11 -19.81
C THR A 20 -9.01 2.73 -19.79
N VAL A 21 -8.88 2.06 -18.65
CA VAL A 21 -9.60 0.84 -18.31
C VAL A 21 -10.40 1.10 -17.05
N ARG A 22 -11.68 0.76 -17.09
CA ARG A 22 -12.59 0.83 -15.96
C ARG A 22 -12.97 -0.59 -15.53
N TYR A 23 -12.95 -0.85 -14.23
CA TYR A 23 -13.32 -2.16 -13.66
C TYR A 23 -13.78 -2.02 -12.21
N ARG A 24 -14.32 -3.11 -11.67
CA ARG A 24 -14.56 -3.30 -10.23
C ARG A 24 -13.72 -4.47 -9.73
N MET A 25 -13.23 -4.38 -8.50
CA MET A 25 -12.44 -5.46 -7.89
C MET A 25 -13.30 -6.20 -6.88
N THR A 26 -13.54 -7.50 -7.09
CA THR A 26 -14.24 -8.36 -6.13
C THR A 26 -13.23 -9.21 -5.37
N LYS A 27 -13.39 -9.31 -4.04
CA LYS A 27 -12.52 -10.11 -3.18
C LYS A 27 -13.32 -11.14 -2.39
N THR A 28 -12.91 -12.40 -2.47
CA THR A 28 -13.53 -13.50 -1.71
C THR A 28 -12.54 -14.06 -0.69
N TYR A 29 -12.97 -14.22 0.56
CA TYR A 29 -12.13 -14.68 1.67
C TYR A 29 -12.51 -16.10 2.08
N ILE A 30 -11.54 -17.02 2.02
CA ILE A 30 -11.73 -18.45 2.30
C ILE A 30 -10.79 -18.87 3.43
N PHE A 31 -11.35 -19.23 4.58
CA PHE A 31 -10.57 -19.65 5.74
C PHE A 31 -9.70 -20.88 5.45
N GLN A 32 -8.44 -20.84 5.88
CA GLN A 32 -7.47 -21.93 5.75
C GLN A 32 -7.14 -22.50 7.13
N PRO A 33 -7.86 -23.54 7.61
CA PRO A 33 -7.64 -24.10 8.94
C PRO A 33 -6.22 -24.65 9.13
N HIS A 34 -5.68 -25.31 8.10
CA HIS A 34 -4.36 -25.96 8.16
C HIS A 34 -3.17 -24.98 8.20
N LEU A 35 -3.40 -23.70 7.89
CA LEU A 35 -2.40 -22.63 8.01
C LEU A 35 -2.69 -21.72 9.22
N SER A 36 -3.70 -22.05 10.01
CA SER A 36 -4.14 -21.25 11.15
C SER A 36 -3.77 -21.94 12.46
N ASN A 37 -3.30 -21.17 13.44
CA ASN A 37 -3.00 -21.68 14.78
C ASN A 37 -4.25 -22.04 15.61
N GLY A 38 -5.45 -21.80 15.07
CA GLY A 38 -6.70 -21.85 15.81
C GLY A 38 -7.91 -21.85 14.87
N THR A 39 -9.11 -21.88 15.44
CA THR A 39 -10.37 -21.95 14.69
C THR A 39 -11.06 -20.59 14.63
N GLU A 40 -12.03 -20.41 13.73
CA GLU A 40 -12.84 -19.18 13.73
C GLU A 40 -13.73 -19.04 14.98
N GLN A 41 -13.90 -20.11 15.75
CA GLN A 41 -14.69 -20.13 16.98
C GLN A 41 -13.88 -19.85 18.24
N ASP A 42 -12.56 -19.67 18.10
CA ASP A 42 -11.72 -19.29 19.23
C ASP A 42 -12.19 -17.94 19.77
N ARG A 43 -12.27 -17.85 21.09
CA ARG A 43 -12.75 -16.66 21.78
C ARG A 43 -11.57 -15.78 22.14
N LEU A 44 -11.75 -14.48 21.94
CA LEU A 44 -10.80 -13.45 22.33
C LEU A 44 -11.51 -12.39 23.16
N ILE A 45 -10.73 -11.74 24.02
CA ILE A 45 -11.12 -10.53 24.72
C ILE A 45 -10.36 -9.40 24.04
N PHE A 46 -11.08 -8.36 23.60
CA PHE A 46 -10.50 -7.19 22.97
C PHE A 46 -11.11 -5.93 23.58
N VAL A 47 -10.44 -4.79 23.38
CA VAL A 47 -11.00 -3.49 23.74
C VAL A 47 -12.30 -3.24 22.98
N ASN A 48 -13.35 -2.82 23.67
CA ASN A 48 -14.63 -2.48 23.09
C ASN A 48 -14.49 -1.18 22.28
N ALA A 49 -13.98 -1.30 21.05
CA ALA A 49 -13.65 -0.16 20.21
C ALA A 49 -14.85 0.75 19.92
N ILE A 50 -16.07 0.20 19.94
CA ILE A 50 -17.32 0.95 19.72
C ILE A 50 -17.68 1.79 20.94
N LEU A 51 -17.48 1.25 22.16
CA LEU A 51 -17.60 2.03 23.39
C LEU A 51 -16.62 3.21 23.36
N VAL A 52 -15.35 2.91 23.14
CA VAL A 52 -14.29 3.93 23.16
C VAL A 52 -14.53 4.98 22.07
N ALA A 53 -14.92 4.59 20.86
CA ALA A 53 -15.23 5.53 19.79
C ALA A 53 -16.44 6.42 20.13
N THR A 54 -17.53 5.83 20.63
CA THR A 54 -18.74 6.58 20.99
C THR A 54 -18.46 7.55 22.13
N SER A 55 -17.71 7.12 23.15
CA SER A 55 -17.28 7.96 24.27
C SER A 55 -16.33 9.08 23.84
N ALA A 56 -15.35 8.79 22.99
CA ALA A 56 -14.45 9.80 22.45
C ALA A 56 -15.19 10.88 21.66
N MET A 57 -16.12 10.47 20.79
CA MET A 57 -16.96 11.38 20.02
C MET A 57 -17.88 12.19 20.92
N ALA A 58 -18.51 11.57 21.92
CA ALA A 58 -19.36 12.26 22.88
C ALA A 58 -18.55 13.32 23.66
N ASN A 59 -17.39 12.96 24.19
CA ASN A 59 -16.53 13.88 24.92
C ASN A 59 -15.99 15.03 24.04
N GLU A 60 -15.84 14.82 22.73
CA GLU A 60 -15.38 15.87 21.81
C GLU A 60 -16.50 16.80 21.33
N LEU A 61 -17.72 16.28 21.17
CA LEU A 61 -18.80 16.99 20.49
C LEU A 61 -19.88 17.52 21.45
N ILE A 62 -19.97 16.99 22.67
CA ILE A 62 -20.97 17.35 23.67
C ILE A 62 -20.30 18.19 24.75
N GLU A 63 -20.79 19.41 24.95
CA GLU A 63 -20.28 20.32 25.99
C GLU A 63 -21.00 20.12 27.33
N ASP A 64 -22.15 19.44 27.34
CA ASP A 64 -22.95 19.19 28.54
C ASP A 64 -22.49 17.91 29.26
N ASP A 65 -21.74 18.07 30.35
CA ASP A 65 -21.27 16.99 31.22
C ASP A 65 -22.41 16.15 31.81
N PHE A 66 -23.58 16.74 32.06
CA PHE A 66 -24.73 15.99 32.55
C PHE A 66 -25.22 15.02 31.47
N LEU A 67 -25.28 15.45 30.21
CA LEU A 67 -25.66 14.57 29.11
C LEU A 67 -24.64 13.44 28.91
N ILE A 68 -23.34 13.74 28.99
CA ILE A 68 -22.27 12.73 28.95
C ILE A 68 -22.45 11.69 30.07
N THR A 69 -22.68 12.15 31.30
CA THR A 69 -22.91 11.28 32.47
C THR A 69 -24.14 10.40 32.27
N GLN A 70 -25.22 10.95 31.70
CA GLN A 70 -26.43 10.19 31.38
C GLN A 70 -26.18 9.12 30.31
N MET A 71 -25.41 9.42 29.26
CA MET A 71 -25.01 8.46 28.23
C MET A 71 -24.16 7.32 28.82
N ASP A 72 -23.16 7.66 29.63
CA ASP A 72 -22.32 6.68 30.34
C ASP A 72 -23.16 5.77 31.25
N GLY A 73 -24.09 6.36 32.02
CA GLY A 73 -25.04 5.61 32.83
C GLY A 73 -25.95 4.68 32.02
N MET A 74 -26.43 5.10 30.84
CA MET A 74 -27.22 4.24 29.95
C MET A 74 -26.40 3.05 29.44
N LEU A 75 -25.16 3.28 29.02
CA LEU A 75 -24.25 2.22 28.55
C LEU A 75 -23.89 1.24 29.67
N SER A 76 -23.55 1.77 30.85
CA SER A 76 -23.22 0.99 32.04
C SER A 76 -24.41 0.14 32.52
N ASN A 77 -25.62 0.72 32.57
CA ASN A 77 -26.85 -0.01 32.94
C ASN A 77 -27.22 -1.12 31.94
N LYS A 78 -26.79 -0.98 30.68
CA LYS A 78 -26.94 -2.02 29.65
C LYS A 78 -25.83 -3.08 29.71
N GLY A 79 -24.87 -2.92 30.61
CA GLY A 79 -23.78 -3.87 30.84
C GLY A 79 -22.62 -3.74 29.85
N GLU A 80 -22.48 -2.60 29.15
CA GLU A 80 -21.31 -2.38 28.32
C GLU A 80 -20.06 -2.18 29.18
N THR A 81 -18.94 -2.76 28.75
CA THR A 81 -17.65 -2.69 29.43
C THR A 81 -16.54 -2.30 28.44
N LEU A 82 -15.41 -1.82 28.96
CA LEU A 82 -14.22 -1.47 28.16
C LEU A 82 -13.64 -2.63 27.36
N THR A 83 -13.96 -3.87 27.74
CA THR A 83 -13.60 -5.06 26.96
C THR A 83 -14.84 -5.76 26.47
N LYS A 84 -14.69 -6.49 25.37
CA LYS A 84 -15.74 -7.33 24.79
C LYS A 84 -15.16 -8.69 24.48
N THR A 85 -15.95 -9.73 24.71
CA THR A 85 -15.57 -11.11 24.38
C THR A 85 -16.40 -11.59 23.21
N CYS A 86 -15.74 -12.06 22.15
CA CYS A 86 -16.40 -12.63 20.98
C CYS A 86 -15.52 -13.71 20.35
N THR A 87 -16.09 -14.43 19.39
CA THR A 87 -15.32 -15.32 18.52
C THR A 87 -14.57 -14.53 17.45
N ILE A 88 -13.50 -15.11 16.91
CA ILE A 88 -12.80 -14.52 15.75
C ILE A 88 -13.76 -14.32 14.58
N ARG A 89 -14.68 -15.27 14.35
CA ARG A 89 -15.68 -15.21 13.28
C ARG A 89 -16.58 -13.98 13.41
N GLU A 90 -17.10 -13.72 14.60
CA GLU A 90 -17.93 -12.55 14.90
C GLU A 90 -17.15 -11.24 14.72
N LEU A 91 -15.92 -11.16 15.23
CA LEU A 91 -15.12 -9.94 15.11
C LEU A 91 -14.80 -9.57 13.67
N VAL A 92 -14.52 -10.56 12.83
CA VAL A 92 -14.04 -10.32 11.47
C VAL A 92 -15.19 -10.25 10.46
N PHE A 93 -16.17 -11.16 10.50
CA PHE A 93 -17.18 -11.28 9.44
C PHE A 93 -18.63 -11.19 9.93
N ASP A 94 -19.02 -12.01 10.92
CA ASP A 94 -20.45 -12.21 11.22
C ASP A 94 -21.05 -11.05 12.04
N GLY A 95 -20.20 -10.29 12.72
CA GLY A 95 -20.55 -9.09 13.46
C GLY A 95 -20.81 -9.34 14.94
N VAL A 96 -20.15 -8.54 15.78
CA VAL A 96 -20.45 -8.40 17.21
C VAL A 96 -21.64 -7.45 17.38
N SER A 97 -22.56 -7.78 18.29
CA SER A 97 -23.71 -6.91 18.56
C SER A 97 -23.28 -5.57 19.13
N ILE A 98 -23.79 -4.50 18.51
CA ILE A 98 -23.66 -3.09 18.91
C ILE A 98 -25.04 -2.45 19.08
N GLN A 99 -26.10 -3.25 19.25
CA GLN A 99 -27.48 -2.76 19.35
C GLN A 99 -27.63 -1.70 20.46
N THR A 100 -26.92 -1.85 21.59
CA THR A 100 -26.90 -0.86 22.67
C THR A 100 -26.56 0.56 22.18
N TYR A 101 -25.62 0.68 21.25
CA TYR A 101 -25.18 1.96 20.70
C TYR A 101 -26.19 2.49 19.68
N VAL A 102 -26.80 1.61 18.88
CA VAL A 102 -27.88 1.99 17.97
C VAL A 102 -29.09 2.53 18.76
N ASP A 103 -29.45 1.86 19.85
CA ASP A 103 -30.51 2.27 20.77
C ASP A 103 -30.17 3.61 21.44
N LEU A 104 -28.89 3.83 21.81
CA LEU A 104 -28.42 5.09 22.40
C LEU A 104 -28.60 6.25 21.42
N PHE A 105 -28.17 6.10 20.16
CA PHE A 105 -28.36 7.11 19.12
C PHE A 105 -29.84 7.35 18.76
N SER A 106 -30.68 6.34 18.97
CA SER A 106 -32.14 6.44 18.77
C SER A 106 -32.87 6.99 19.99
N ASN A 107 -32.18 7.26 21.10
CA ASN A 107 -32.78 7.83 22.30
C ASN A 107 -33.20 9.28 22.02
N PRO A 108 -34.43 9.71 22.34
CA PRO A 108 -34.89 11.08 22.08
C PRO A 108 -33.98 12.18 22.64
N LEU A 109 -33.33 11.95 23.80
CA LEU A 109 -32.40 12.91 24.40
C LEU A 109 -31.10 13.09 23.58
N ILE A 110 -30.71 12.07 22.82
CA ILE A 110 -29.47 12.04 22.03
C ILE A 110 -29.76 12.34 20.56
N GLN A 111 -30.92 11.91 20.06
CA GLN A 111 -31.32 12.03 18.67
C GLN A 111 -31.38 13.48 18.21
N ASP A 112 -32.00 14.36 18.99
CA ASP A 112 -32.12 15.79 18.65
C ASP A 112 -30.73 16.44 18.51
N MET A 113 -29.85 16.18 19.48
CA MET A 113 -28.47 16.68 19.48
C MET A 113 -27.64 16.11 18.32
N THR A 114 -27.72 14.80 18.08
CA THR A 114 -26.98 14.18 16.97
C THR A 114 -27.46 14.72 15.62
N ALA A 115 -28.75 14.98 15.46
CA ALA A 115 -29.30 15.63 14.27
C ALA A 115 -28.78 17.07 14.09
N GLU A 116 -28.73 17.88 15.15
CA GLU A 116 -28.15 19.22 15.12
C GLU A 116 -26.66 19.22 14.73
N LEU A 117 -25.93 18.20 15.18
CA LEU A 117 -24.51 18.00 14.84
C LEU A 117 -24.29 17.33 13.47
N GLY A 118 -25.36 16.93 12.77
CA GLY A 118 -25.26 16.20 11.50
C GLY A 118 -24.67 14.80 11.63
N LEU A 119 -24.67 14.23 12.85
CA LEU A 119 -24.21 12.88 13.13
C LEU A 119 -25.34 11.89 12.82
N SER A 120 -25.00 10.82 12.12
CA SER A 120 -25.92 9.73 11.86
C SER A 120 -25.20 8.40 11.96
N ILE A 121 -25.94 7.35 12.33
CA ILE A 121 -25.41 5.99 12.32
C ILE A 121 -25.13 5.60 10.86
N PRO A 122 -23.90 5.19 10.52
CA PRO A 122 -23.56 4.68 9.20
C PRO A 122 -24.50 3.56 8.77
N GLU A 123 -24.90 3.53 7.50
CA GLU A 123 -25.89 2.56 7.00
C GLU A 123 -25.49 1.11 7.30
N ASN A 124 -24.20 0.79 7.19
CA ASN A 124 -23.66 -0.53 7.45
C ASN A 124 -23.67 -0.96 8.93
N LEU A 125 -23.98 -0.05 9.86
CA LEU A 125 -24.07 -0.30 11.31
C LEU A 125 -25.51 -0.26 11.84
N LYS A 126 -26.50 0.15 11.02
CA LYS A 126 -27.91 0.27 11.44
C LYS A 126 -28.55 -1.07 11.79
N ASP A 127 -27.99 -2.19 11.32
CA ASP A 127 -28.42 -3.54 11.67
C ASP A 127 -27.93 -4.00 13.05
N GLY A 128 -27.27 -3.11 13.81
CA GLY A 128 -26.83 -3.39 15.17
C GLY A 128 -25.63 -4.33 15.23
N LYS A 129 -24.85 -4.46 14.15
CA LYS A 129 -23.68 -5.34 14.09
C LYS A 129 -22.43 -4.63 13.60
N PHE A 130 -21.30 -4.94 14.22
CA PHE A 130 -19.98 -4.48 13.81
C PHE A 130 -19.02 -5.66 13.56
N ALA A 131 -18.39 -5.68 12.38
CA ALA A 131 -17.28 -6.56 12.06
C ALA A 131 -16.30 -5.82 11.15
N PHE A 132 -15.01 -6.13 11.24
CA PHE A 132 -13.98 -5.44 10.42
C PHE A 132 -14.18 -5.63 8.90
N PHE A 133 -14.64 -6.82 8.50
CA PHE A 133 -14.89 -7.20 7.11
C PHE A 133 -16.38 -7.50 6.87
N LYS A 134 -17.26 -6.86 7.66
CA LYS A 134 -18.72 -6.97 7.48
C LYS A 134 -19.08 -6.58 6.05
N ASP A 135 -19.87 -7.44 5.39
CA ASP A 135 -20.34 -7.24 4.02
C ASP A 135 -19.20 -7.06 2.98
N LYS A 136 -17.98 -7.52 3.27
CA LYS A 136 -16.83 -7.47 2.33
C LYS A 136 -16.60 -8.74 1.53
N ASN A 137 -17.14 -9.86 1.98
CA ASN A 137 -16.87 -11.15 1.36
C ASN A 137 -17.67 -11.33 0.06
N GLY A 138 -16.98 -11.42 -1.07
CA GLY A 138 -17.60 -11.59 -2.39
C GLY A 138 -18.27 -10.32 -2.91
N THR A 139 -17.91 -9.15 -2.37
CA THR A 139 -18.40 -7.83 -2.81
C THR A 139 -17.31 -7.05 -3.53
N ASP A 140 -17.72 -6.06 -4.32
CA ASP A 140 -16.77 -5.20 -5.03
C ASP A 140 -16.30 -3.99 -4.20
N ASP A 141 -15.04 -3.61 -4.38
CA ASP A 141 -14.39 -2.45 -3.76
C ASP A 141 -14.71 -1.12 -4.51
N GLY A 142 -15.74 -1.09 -5.35
CA GLY A 142 -16.12 0.09 -6.12
C GLY A 142 -15.43 0.21 -7.48
N TRP A 143 -15.70 1.31 -8.16
CA TRP A 143 -15.24 1.57 -9.53
C TRP A 143 -13.85 2.19 -9.55
N PHE A 144 -12.91 1.47 -10.16
CA PHE A 144 -11.60 2.01 -10.53
C PHE A 144 -11.62 2.43 -12.00
N VAL A 145 -11.03 3.58 -12.28
CA VAL A 145 -10.62 3.97 -13.62
C VAL A 145 -9.12 4.16 -13.59
N VAL A 146 -8.39 3.40 -14.39
CA VAL A 146 -6.93 3.42 -14.47
C VAL A 146 -6.48 3.68 -15.90
N ARG A 147 -5.25 4.14 -16.07
CA ARG A 147 -4.61 4.26 -17.38
C ARG A 147 -4.28 2.87 -17.95
N SER A 148 -4.56 2.67 -19.24
CA SER A 148 -4.25 1.39 -19.89
C SER A 148 -2.77 1.28 -20.28
N GLY A 149 -2.10 2.42 -20.48
CA GLY A 149 -0.67 2.49 -20.81
C GLY A 149 -0.37 2.30 -22.29
N LEU A 150 -1.40 2.41 -23.16
CA LEU A 150 -1.25 2.30 -24.61
C LEU A 150 -0.51 3.52 -25.18
N THR A 151 -0.73 4.71 -24.61
CA THR A 151 -0.07 5.95 -25.03
C THR A 151 1.31 6.08 -24.39
N GLU A 152 1.38 5.87 -23.07
CA GLU A 152 2.61 5.95 -22.29
C GLU A 152 2.68 4.78 -21.31
N SER A 153 3.64 3.89 -21.54
CA SER A 153 3.88 2.70 -20.72
C SER A 153 4.15 3.03 -19.25
N LYS A 154 4.74 4.19 -18.96
CA LYS A 154 5.00 4.66 -17.59
C LYS A 154 3.73 5.01 -16.81
N ASP A 155 2.60 5.12 -17.48
CA ASP A 155 1.32 5.46 -16.86
C ASP A 155 0.43 4.25 -16.63
N VAL A 156 0.80 3.06 -17.12
CA VAL A 156 0.00 1.84 -16.95
C VAL A 156 -0.46 1.64 -15.50
N ALA A 157 -1.72 1.28 -15.33
CA ALA A 157 -2.39 1.03 -14.04
C ALA A 157 -2.45 2.22 -13.07
N LYS A 158 -1.93 3.42 -13.43
CA LYS A 158 -2.10 4.61 -12.59
C LYS A 158 -3.58 4.97 -12.48
N ILE A 159 -4.02 5.26 -11.27
CA ILE A 159 -5.42 5.57 -10.98
C ILE A 159 -5.76 6.97 -11.50
N VAL A 160 -6.86 7.06 -12.24
CA VAL A 160 -7.46 8.30 -12.74
C VAL A 160 -8.61 8.74 -11.82
N SER A 161 -9.44 7.79 -11.41
CA SER A 161 -10.52 8.05 -10.46
C SER A 161 -10.94 6.80 -9.70
N TYR A 162 -11.49 7.01 -8.51
CA TYR A 162 -12.08 5.98 -7.66
C TYR A 162 -13.51 6.40 -7.28
N ASN A 163 -14.50 5.54 -7.55
CA ASN A 163 -15.92 5.81 -7.36
C ASN A 163 -16.37 7.15 -7.98
N GLY A 164 -15.84 7.46 -9.17
CA GLY A 164 -16.14 8.70 -9.90
C GLY A 164 -15.37 9.94 -9.40
N ASN A 165 -14.64 9.84 -8.29
CA ASN A 165 -13.87 10.95 -7.74
C ASN A 165 -12.42 10.90 -8.23
N ARG A 166 -11.90 12.06 -8.66
CA ARG A 166 -10.48 12.22 -9.04
C ARG A 166 -9.59 12.61 -7.85
N VAL A 167 -10.20 13.06 -6.77
CA VAL A 167 -9.57 13.39 -5.49
C VAL A 167 -10.46 12.85 -4.37
N MET A 168 -9.86 12.45 -3.26
CA MET A 168 -10.60 11.98 -2.08
C MET A 168 -11.32 13.14 -1.38
N PRO A 169 -12.46 12.90 -0.73
CA PRO A 169 -13.19 13.95 -0.02
C PRO A 169 -12.87 14.02 1.48
N TYR A 170 -11.82 13.34 1.95
CA TYR A 170 -11.64 13.07 3.40
C TYR A 170 -10.62 14.00 4.08
N TRP A 171 -9.56 14.39 3.38
CA TRP A 171 -8.45 15.14 3.97
C TRP A 171 -8.56 16.63 3.69
N ARG A 172 -7.74 17.44 4.36
CA ARG A 172 -7.73 18.89 4.12
C ARG A 172 -6.85 19.22 2.92
N GLY A 173 -7.28 20.10 2.03
CA GLY A 173 -6.48 20.51 0.88
C GLY A 173 -6.24 19.40 -0.16
N ASP A 174 -5.79 19.81 -1.35
CA ASP A 174 -5.82 18.93 -2.53
C ASP A 174 -4.71 17.87 -2.52
N ALA A 175 -3.54 18.20 -1.95
CA ALA A 175 -2.37 17.33 -1.97
C ALA A 175 -2.62 15.98 -1.26
N CYS A 176 -3.19 16.00 -0.06
CA CYS A 176 -3.48 14.79 0.72
C CYS A 176 -4.64 13.97 0.13
N ASN A 177 -5.48 14.59 -0.71
CA ASN A 177 -6.60 13.94 -1.37
C ASN A 177 -6.26 13.38 -2.75
N THR A 178 -5.02 13.54 -3.22
CA THR A 178 -4.63 13.05 -4.55
C THR A 178 -4.54 11.52 -4.58
N LEU A 179 -5.08 10.93 -5.65
CA LEU A 179 -5.00 9.50 -5.96
C LEU A 179 -3.67 9.19 -6.65
N ASN A 180 -2.61 8.98 -5.88
CA ASN A 180 -1.28 8.73 -6.41
C ASN A 180 -1.03 7.23 -6.60
N GLY A 181 -0.43 6.87 -7.74
CA GLY A 181 0.04 5.51 -8.00
C GLY A 181 -1.03 4.57 -8.53
N THR A 182 -0.87 3.29 -8.20
CA THR A 182 -1.72 2.19 -8.69
C THR A 182 -2.55 1.57 -7.56
N ASP A 183 -3.34 0.55 -7.89
CA ASP A 183 -4.11 -0.25 -6.92
C ASP A 183 -3.25 -1.24 -6.12
N GLY A 184 -1.92 -1.25 -6.33
CA GLY A 184 -1.00 -2.17 -5.68
C GLY A 184 -0.86 -3.53 -6.35
N THR A 185 -1.64 -3.84 -7.40
CA THR A 185 -1.61 -5.13 -8.10
C THR A 185 -0.73 -5.13 -9.35
N PHE A 186 -0.66 -3.97 -10.03
CA PHE A 186 0.16 -3.76 -11.22
C PHE A 186 0.92 -2.44 -11.10
N PHE A 187 2.12 -2.38 -11.66
CA PHE A 187 2.98 -1.19 -11.62
C PHE A 187 3.67 -0.95 -12.97
N PRO A 188 4.08 0.29 -13.26
CA PRO A 188 4.83 0.61 -14.46
C PRO A 188 6.20 -0.11 -14.54
N PRO A 189 6.69 -0.43 -15.75
CA PRO A 189 7.98 -1.07 -15.95
C PRO A 189 9.16 -0.12 -15.72
N GLY A 190 10.34 -0.67 -15.51
CA GLY A 190 11.59 0.08 -15.35
C GLY A 190 11.71 0.79 -14.00
N ILE A 191 11.44 0.08 -12.90
CA ILE A 191 11.59 0.60 -11.55
C ILE A 191 13.09 0.79 -11.25
N THR A 192 13.44 2.00 -10.80
CA THR A 192 14.81 2.37 -10.41
C THR A 192 14.94 2.49 -8.89
N LYS A 193 16.17 2.51 -8.39
CA LYS A 193 16.46 2.60 -6.95
C LYS A 193 16.12 3.96 -6.33
N ASP A 194 15.99 5.00 -7.15
CA ASP A 194 15.59 6.35 -6.74
C ASP A 194 14.09 6.60 -6.90
N ALA A 195 13.33 5.63 -7.41
CA ALA A 195 11.89 5.75 -7.58
C ALA A 195 11.16 5.77 -6.22
N ILE A 196 10.11 6.60 -6.14
CA ILE A 196 9.08 6.50 -5.10
C ILE A 196 7.87 5.84 -5.73
N VAL A 197 7.51 4.66 -5.24
CA VAL A 197 6.36 3.92 -5.75
C VAL A 197 5.14 4.26 -4.89
N HIS A 198 4.08 4.75 -5.51
CA HIS A 198 2.85 5.07 -4.81
C HIS A 198 1.82 3.94 -4.94
N ILE A 199 1.11 3.66 -3.85
CA ILE A 199 0.00 2.72 -3.80
C ILE A 199 -1.20 3.44 -3.20
N PHE A 200 -2.33 3.47 -3.91
CA PHE A 200 -3.58 3.95 -3.36
C PHE A 200 -4.30 2.80 -2.65
N ALA A 201 -4.61 2.99 -1.37
CA ALA A 201 -5.33 2.02 -0.56
C ALA A 201 -6.71 2.61 -0.17
N PRO A 202 -7.79 2.30 -0.91
CA PRO A 202 -9.11 2.86 -0.66
C PRO A 202 -9.62 2.65 0.76
N GLN A 203 -9.32 1.48 1.35
CA GLN A 203 -9.67 1.10 2.71
C GLN A 203 -8.96 1.93 3.80
N MET A 204 -7.84 2.56 3.45
CA MET A 204 -7.10 3.50 4.30
C MET A 204 -7.26 4.95 3.83
N CYS A 205 -8.05 5.15 2.77
CA CYS A 205 -8.55 6.42 2.28
C CYS A 205 -7.47 7.41 1.81
N ARG A 206 -6.27 6.93 1.49
CA ARG A 206 -5.15 7.73 0.98
C ARG A 206 -4.15 6.89 0.20
N SER A 207 -3.18 7.58 -0.38
CA SER A 207 -2.02 6.97 -1.04
C SER A 207 -0.84 6.84 -0.06
N PHE A 208 -0.03 5.80 -0.25
CA PHE A 208 1.16 5.48 0.52
C PHE A 208 2.39 5.42 -0.39
N GLU A 209 3.53 5.84 0.15
CA GLU A 209 4.83 5.82 -0.51
C GLU A 209 5.64 4.59 -0.13
N MET A 210 6.19 3.93 -1.13
CA MET A 210 7.17 2.85 -0.99
C MET A 210 8.52 3.37 -1.50
N GLU A 211 9.59 3.10 -0.76
CA GLU A 211 10.95 3.51 -1.09
C GLU A 211 11.89 2.31 -1.22
N PHE A 212 12.89 2.43 -2.08
CA PHE A 212 13.91 1.41 -2.24
C PHE A 212 14.69 1.21 -0.93
N HIS A 213 14.83 -0.04 -0.52
CA HIS A 213 15.61 -0.43 0.65
C HIS A 213 16.91 -1.13 0.25
N SER A 214 16.82 -2.18 -0.57
CA SER A 214 17.96 -3.02 -0.92
C SER A 214 17.74 -3.82 -2.19
N GLU A 215 18.82 -4.27 -2.81
CA GLU A 215 18.75 -5.36 -3.79
C GLU A 215 18.45 -6.68 -3.05
N SER A 216 17.73 -7.58 -3.71
CA SER A 216 17.27 -8.85 -3.15
C SER A 216 17.22 -9.92 -4.25
N VAL A 217 17.11 -11.18 -3.83
CA VAL A 217 16.87 -12.29 -4.75
C VAL A 217 15.63 -13.03 -4.27
N THR A 218 14.58 -13.01 -5.09
CA THR A 218 13.28 -13.60 -4.73
C THR A 218 12.88 -14.61 -5.79
N HIS A 219 12.60 -15.84 -5.37
CA HIS A 219 12.38 -16.98 -6.28
C HIS A 219 13.47 -17.15 -7.36
N GLY A 220 14.72 -16.84 -7.01
CA GLY A 220 15.86 -16.98 -7.92
C GLY A 220 15.94 -15.91 -9.03
N MET A 221 15.21 -14.81 -8.90
CA MET A 221 15.29 -13.64 -9.79
C MET A 221 15.85 -12.45 -9.00
N ASP A 222 16.60 -11.58 -9.68
CA ASP A 222 17.07 -10.33 -9.10
C ASP A 222 15.89 -9.38 -8.91
N THR A 223 15.68 -8.94 -7.68
CA THR A 223 14.58 -8.05 -7.30
C THR A 223 15.10 -6.82 -6.55
N PHE A 224 14.28 -5.77 -6.53
CA PHE A 224 14.48 -4.63 -5.65
C PHE A 224 13.46 -4.68 -4.53
N ARG A 225 13.94 -4.71 -3.29
CA ARG A 225 13.12 -4.60 -2.09
C ARG A 225 12.72 -3.16 -1.89
N PHE A 226 11.42 -2.92 -1.91
CA PHE A 226 10.82 -1.66 -1.51
C PHE A 226 10.10 -1.84 -0.18
N VAL A 227 10.18 -0.83 0.69
CA VAL A 227 9.51 -0.79 1.99
C VAL A 227 8.57 0.40 2.06
N ALA A 228 7.50 0.29 2.83
CA ALA A 228 6.66 1.45 3.09
C ALA A 228 7.48 2.53 3.81
N SER A 229 7.55 3.73 3.23
CA SER A 229 8.33 4.82 3.81
C SER A 229 7.79 5.16 5.19
N LEU A 230 8.68 5.35 6.17
CA LEU A 230 8.29 5.78 7.51
C LEU A 230 7.58 7.14 7.46
N ARG A 231 7.86 7.96 6.45
CA ARG A 231 7.21 9.26 6.18
C ARG A 231 5.70 9.19 6.08
N ASN A 232 5.13 8.05 5.67
CA ASN A 232 3.69 7.85 5.62
C ASN A 232 3.03 7.98 7.00
N TRP A 233 3.77 7.68 8.06
CA TRP A 233 3.30 7.54 9.43
C TRP A 233 3.76 8.68 10.34
N MET A 234 4.51 9.65 9.84
CA MET A 234 5.07 10.73 10.65
C MET A 234 4.08 11.88 10.86
N ALA A 235 4.10 12.50 12.03
CA ALA A 235 3.41 13.74 12.31
C ALA A 235 4.01 14.92 11.51
N PRO A 236 3.28 16.04 11.37
CA PRO A 236 3.76 17.21 10.62
C PRO A 236 5.06 17.82 11.17
N LYS A 237 5.36 17.61 12.45
CA LYS A 237 6.63 18.03 13.07
C LYS A 237 7.85 17.36 12.42
N SER A 238 7.70 16.11 12.00
CA SER A 238 8.76 15.27 11.43
C SER A 238 8.63 15.17 9.90
N ASN A 239 7.41 15.25 9.37
CA ASN A 239 7.13 15.34 7.94
C ASN A 239 6.07 16.42 7.65
N PRO A 240 6.47 17.67 7.36
CA PRO A 240 5.55 18.79 7.15
C PRO A 240 4.49 18.55 6.07
N ASN A 241 4.75 17.69 5.09
CA ASN A 241 3.79 17.36 4.02
C ASN A 241 2.54 16.64 4.55
N ASN A 242 2.60 16.03 5.75
CA ASN A 242 1.47 15.33 6.35
C ASN A 242 0.48 16.26 7.08
N TRP A 243 0.68 17.59 7.08
CA TRP A 243 -0.19 18.54 7.78
C TRP A 243 -1.68 18.36 7.46
N CYS A 244 -2.00 18.01 6.21
CA CYS A 244 -3.37 17.91 5.74
C CYS A 244 -4.09 16.61 6.14
N PHE A 245 -3.34 15.60 6.59
CA PHE A 245 -3.87 14.35 7.13
C PHE A 245 -4.37 14.50 8.57
N CYS A 246 -3.95 15.56 9.25
CA CYS A 246 -4.33 15.83 10.62
C CYS A 246 -5.65 16.62 10.68
N GLN A 247 -6.50 16.34 11.68
CA GLN A 247 -7.74 17.08 11.89
C GLN A 247 -7.50 18.38 12.68
N VAL A 248 -8.35 19.39 12.52
CA VAL A 248 -8.35 20.58 13.38
C VAL A 248 -9.60 20.51 14.23
N LYS A 249 -9.44 20.54 15.56
CA LYS A 249 -10.58 20.56 16.47
C LYS A 249 -11.31 21.91 16.35
N LYS A 250 -12.64 21.90 16.53
CA LYS A 250 -13.54 23.05 16.33
C LYS A 250 -13.09 24.32 17.07
N ASN A 251 -12.41 24.17 18.21
CA ASN A 251 -11.94 25.26 19.07
C ASN A 251 -10.42 25.42 19.11
N GLN A 252 -9.68 24.83 18.16
CA GLN A 252 -8.21 24.92 18.11
C GLN A 252 -7.75 25.50 16.77
N THR A 253 -6.94 26.55 16.83
CA THR A 253 -6.24 27.12 15.66
C THR A 253 -4.91 26.40 15.37
N GLU A 254 -4.40 25.62 16.32
CA GLU A 254 -3.15 24.84 16.21
C GLU A 254 -3.45 23.37 15.90
N LEU A 255 -2.59 22.73 15.09
CA LEU A 255 -2.54 21.26 14.99
C LEU A 255 -2.01 20.66 16.31
N LYS A 256 -2.84 20.68 17.37
CA LYS A 256 -2.57 19.90 18.59
C LYS A 256 -3.03 18.44 18.45
N SER A 257 -3.88 18.15 17.46
CA SER A 257 -4.11 16.77 17.01
C SER A 257 -2.93 16.35 16.12
N CYS A 258 -2.61 15.05 16.06
CA CYS A 258 -1.62 14.50 15.12
C CYS A 258 -0.17 14.90 15.45
N VAL A 259 0.21 14.86 16.73
CA VAL A 259 1.56 15.23 17.19
C VAL A 259 2.53 14.05 17.27
N ASN A 260 2.03 12.82 17.10
CA ASN A 260 2.80 11.61 17.35
C ASN A 260 3.28 10.97 16.05
N ASP A 261 4.55 10.61 16.01
CA ASP A 261 5.12 9.83 14.91
C ASP A 261 4.76 8.34 15.00
N GLY A 262 4.61 7.72 13.82
CA GLY A 262 4.36 6.30 13.57
C GLY A 262 2.91 5.84 13.70
N VAL A 263 1.97 6.76 13.91
CA VAL A 263 0.53 6.49 13.87
C VAL A 263 -0.19 7.56 13.05
N PHE A 264 -1.30 7.17 12.43
CA PHE A 264 -2.13 8.08 11.66
C PHE A 264 -3.62 7.83 11.95
N ASN A 265 -4.39 8.91 12.09
CA ASN A 265 -5.80 8.85 12.45
C ASN A 265 -6.71 8.74 11.21
N LEU A 266 -7.49 7.65 11.15
CA LEU A 266 -8.41 7.35 10.05
C LEU A 266 -9.78 8.03 10.20
N ALA A 267 -10.04 8.72 11.32
CA ALA A 267 -11.35 9.28 11.69
C ALA A 267 -12.11 9.99 10.56
N PRO A 268 -11.50 10.84 9.69
CA PRO A 268 -12.23 11.47 8.58
C PRO A 268 -12.90 10.50 7.60
N CYS A 269 -12.38 9.28 7.50
CA CYS A 269 -12.90 8.26 6.60
C CYS A 269 -13.78 7.21 7.30
N VAL A 270 -13.64 7.04 8.62
CA VAL A 270 -14.40 6.07 9.40
C VAL A 270 -15.38 6.75 10.37
N PHE A 271 -16.17 7.69 9.83
CA PHE A 271 -17.30 8.31 10.53
C PHE A 271 -16.94 8.99 11.85
N GLY A 272 -15.71 9.52 11.97
CA GLY A 272 -15.23 10.20 13.16
C GLY A 272 -14.68 9.27 14.25
N ALA A 273 -14.72 7.96 14.08
CA ALA A 273 -14.18 7.03 15.06
C ALA A 273 -12.64 7.20 15.18
N PRO A 274 -12.07 7.25 16.40
CA PRO A 274 -10.65 7.53 16.66
C PRO A 274 -9.75 6.30 16.39
N ILE A 275 -9.90 5.69 15.21
CA ILE A 275 -9.12 4.54 14.78
C ILE A 275 -7.76 5.02 14.28
N LEU A 276 -6.71 4.48 14.87
CA LEU A 276 -5.33 4.74 14.49
C LEU A 276 -4.78 3.58 13.64
N LEU A 277 -4.11 3.94 12.55
CA LEU A 277 -3.35 3.02 11.73
C LEU A 277 -1.85 3.17 11.98
N SER A 278 -1.14 2.04 12.00
CA SER A 278 0.31 1.99 12.11
C SER A 278 0.87 0.76 11.40
N GLN A 279 2.20 0.64 11.35
CA GLN A 279 2.82 -0.67 11.15
C GLN A 279 2.55 -1.58 12.37
N PRO A 280 2.51 -2.92 12.20
CA PRO A 280 2.39 -3.86 13.30
C PRO A 280 3.37 -3.61 14.44
N HIS A 281 2.90 -3.87 15.65
CA HIS A 281 3.64 -3.68 16.90
C HIS A 281 4.17 -2.25 17.08
N PHE A 282 3.52 -1.27 16.43
CA PHE A 282 3.93 0.13 16.39
C PHE A 282 5.37 0.34 15.89
N TYR A 283 5.81 -0.47 14.93
CA TYR A 283 7.13 -0.29 14.31
C TYR A 283 7.26 1.13 13.71
N GLY A 284 8.30 1.86 14.14
CA GLY A 284 8.54 3.23 13.71
C GLY A 284 7.72 4.30 14.43
N ALA A 285 6.95 3.96 15.47
CA ALA A 285 6.24 4.91 16.31
C ALA A 285 7.07 5.41 17.49
N GLU A 286 6.58 6.47 18.14
CA GLU A 286 7.19 6.99 19.35
C GLU A 286 7.23 5.97 20.49
N GLU A 287 8.25 6.10 21.35
CA GLU A 287 8.52 5.13 22.42
C GLU A 287 7.34 4.97 23.39
N TRP A 288 6.62 6.05 23.71
CA TRP A 288 5.47 5.98 24.62
C TRP A 288 4.29 5.19 24.02
N ILE A 289 4.12 5.22 22.69
CA ILE A 289 3.12 4.40 21.98
C ILE A 289 3.54 2.93 22.02
N GLN A 290 4.80 2.64 21.74
CA GLN A 290 5.34 1.28 21.81
C GLN A 290 5.26 0.68 23.22
N LYS A 291 5.29 1.53 24.27
CA LYS A 291 5.18 1.14 25.68
C LYS A 291 3.76 1.27 26.25
N SER A 292 2.76 1.62 25.44
CA SER A 292 1.38 1.78 25.90
C SER A 292 0.75 0.47 26.37
N VAL A 293 1.21 -0.67 25.83
CA VAL A 293 0.77 -2.00 26.26
C VAL A 293 1.97 -2.96 26.32
N GLU A 294 1.93 -3.91 27.25
CA GLU A 294 2.93 -4.96 27.37
C GLU A 294 2.79 -6.00 26.24
N GLY A 295 3.92 -6.60 25.83
CA GLY A 295 3.95 -7.68 24.83
C GLY A 295 4.27 -7.25 23.40
N LEU A 296 4.38 -5.94 23.13
CA LEU A 296 4.81 -5.43 21.83
C LEU A 296 6.30 -5.62 21.60
N GLN A 297 6.64 -6.07 20.40
CA GLN A 297 7.99 -6.35 19.96
C GLN A 297 8.14 -5.91 18.49
N PRO A 298 8.31 -4.61 18.21
CA PRO A 298 8.52 -4.12 16.85
C PRO A 298 9.79 -4.74 16.26
N ASP A 299 9.71 -5.15 14.99
CA ASP A 299 10.74 -5.93 14.30
C ASP A 299 10.62 -5.65 12.81
N PHE A 300 11.72 -5.30 12.15
CA PHE A 300 11.69 -4.89 10.76
C PHE A 300 11.22 -6.02 9.83
N ASP A 301 11.79 -7.21 9.95
CA ASP A 301 11.51 -8.33 9.04
C ASP A 301 10.08 -8.85 9.19
N LYS A 302 9.52 -8.77 10.41
CA LYS A 302 8.16 -9.23 10.71
C LYS A 302 7.09 -8.19 10.51
N HIS A 303 7.39 -6.91 10.74
CA HIS A 303 6.37 -5.87 10.85
C HIS A 303 6.48 -4.77 9.78
N MET A 304 7.55 -4.68 9.00
CA MET A 304 7.62 -3.72 7.90
C MET A 304 6.81 -4.18 6.70
N THR A 305 6.00 -3.31 6.09
CA THR A 305 5.39 -3.56 4.78
C THR A 305 6.47 -3.62 3.69
N ILE A 306 6.54 -4.73 2.94
CA ILE A 306 7.59 -5.02 1.96
C ILE A 306 6.98 -5.43 0.62
N MET A 307 7.60 -4.99 -0.48
CA MET A 307 7.30 -5.46 -1.82
C MET A 307 8.60 -5.68 -2.61
N GLU A 308 8.74 -6.85 -3.21
CA GLU A 308 9.88 -7.26 -4.01
C GLU A 308 9.54 -7.07 -5.49
N PHE A 309 10.16 -6.09 -6.13
CA PHE A 309 9.89 -5.75 -7.52
C PHE A 309 10.92 -6.37 -8.47
N HIS A 310 10.46 -6.96 -9.56
CA HIS A 310 11.34 -7.25 -10.69
C HIS A 310 11.68 -5.92 -11.42
N PRO A 311 12.96 -5.48 -11.46
CA PRO A 311 13.33 -4.11 -11.85
C PRO A 311 12.83 -3.70 -13.24
N LEU A 312 12.88 -4.63 -14.19
CA LEU A 312 12.64 -4.34 -15.59
C LEU A 312 11.15 -4.26 -15.93
N THR A 313 10.36 -5.16 -15.37
CA THR A 313 8.92 -5.23 -15.64
C THR A 313 8.08 -4.45 -14.64
N GLY A 314 8.64 -4.09 -13.49
CA GLY A 314 7.91 -3.50 -12.37
C GLY A 314 6.95 -4.47 -11.68
N THR A 315 7.01 -5.77 -12.00
CA THR A 315 6.10 -6.77 -11.46
C THR A 315 6.43 -7.04 -9.98
N PRO A 316 5.46 -6.99 -9.05
CA PRO A 316 5.66 -7.44 -7.69
C PRO A 316 5.78 -8.97 -7.67
N VAL A 317 6.96 -9.48 -7.33
CA VAL A 317 7.27 -10.92 -7.26
C VAL A 317 6.81 -11.51 -5.92
N ASP A 318 7.02 -10.76 -4.84
CA ASP A 318 6.51 -11.08 -3.50
C ASP A 318 6.07 -9.77 -2.84
N ALA A 319 4.93 -9.76 -2.17
CA ALA A 319 4.39 -8.60 -1.51
C ALA A 319 3.78 -8.99 -0.17
N LYS A 320 4.05 -8.17 0.86
CA LYS A 320 3.53 -8.32 2.22
C LYS A 320 3.12 -6.94 2.72
N GLY A 321 1.86 -6.58 2.43
CA GLY A 321 1.19 -5.43 3.00
C GLY A 321 0.85 -5.69 4.46
N ARG A 322 1.33 -4.85 5.37
CA ARG A 322 1.15 -5.03 6.81
C ARG A 322 0.60 -3.77 7.43
N MET A 323 -0.43 -3.91 8.24
CA MET A 323 -1.05 -2.79 8.94
C MET A 323 -1.60 -3.22 10.29
N GLN A 324 -1.70 -2.26 11.20
CA GLN A 324 -2.30 -2.45 12.51
C GLN A 324 -3.38 -1.40 12.76
N LEU A 325 -4.53 -1.88 13.20
CA LEU A 325 -5.64 -1.09 13.70
C LEU A 325 -5.50 -0.98 15.21
N SER A 326 -5.53 0.24 15.71
CA SER A 326 -5.43 0.58 17.13
C SER A 326 -6.48 1.62 17.49
N ILE A 327 -6.72 1.79 18.78
CA ILE A 327 -7.60 2.83 19.30
C ILE A 327 -6.91 3.55 20.45
N GLU A 328 -7.04 4.86 20.49
CA GLU A 328 -6.51 5.66 21.59
C GLU A 328 -7.56 5.76 22.69
N LEU A 329 -7.14 5.45 23.90
CA LEU A 329 -7.97 5.39 25.08
C LEU A 329 -7.58 6.52 26.03
N PHE A 330 -8.56 7.32 26.49
CA PHE A 330 -8.36 8.43 27.42
C PHE A 330 -9.16 8.25 28.71
N PRO A 331 -8.71 8.81 29.84
CA PRO A 331 -9.53 8.92 31.05
C PRO A 331 -10.55 10.06 30.86
N TYR A 332 -11.79 9.72 30.54
CA TYR A 332 -12.87 10.69 30.45
C TYR A 332 -13.47 10.94 31.84
N GLU A 333 -13.24 12.13 32.41
CA GLU A 333 -13.63 12.47 33.79
C GLU A 333 -15.15 12.32 34.04
N SER A 334 -15.97 12.67 33.06
CA SER A 334 -17.45 12.61 33.13
C SER A 334 -18.03 11.22 32.83
N MET A 335 -17.20 10.17 32.69
CA MET A 335 -17.65 8.82 32.33
C MET A 335 -17.09 7.76 33.29
N SER A 336 -17.97 7.12 34.07
CA SER A 336 -17.60 6.09 35.04
C SER A 336 -16.95 4.86 34.40
N LEU A 337 -17.31 4.53 33.16
CA LEU A 337 -16.70 3.42 32.42
C LEU A 337 -15.19 3.63 32.16
N PHE A 338 -14.68 4.86 32.31
CA PHE A 338 -13.29 5.25 32.04
C PHE A 338 -12.55 5.76 33.29
N GLU A 339 -13.15 5.69 34.49
CA GLU A 339 -12.58 6.26 35.72
C GLU A 339 -11.18 5.70 36.07
N ASN A 340 -10.95 4.41 35.80
CA ASN A 340 -9.69 3.71 36.12
C ASN A 340 -8.77 3.50 34.91
N VAL A 341 -9.02 4.24 33.82
CA VAL A 341 -8.26 4.14 32.59
C VAL A 341 -7.04 5.05 32.63
N GLN A 342 -5.95 4.59 32.05
CA GLN A 342 -4.79 5.43 31.74
C GLN A 342 -4.79 5.77 30.26
N HIS A 343 -4.20 6.92 29.91
CA HIS A 343 -3.99 7.27 28.51
C HIS A 343 -3.06 6.24 27.85
N ALA A 344 -3.55 5.56 26.82
CA ALA A 344 -2.82 4.51 26.12
C ALA A 344 -3.32 4.35 24.68
N VAL A 345 -2.43 3.92 23.78
CA VAL A 345 -2.82 3.45 22.45
C VAL A 345 -2.90 1.93 22.46
N ILE A 346 -4.10 1.39 22.32
CA ILE A 346 -4.36 -0.05 22.41
C ILE A 346 -4.46 -0.65 21.01
N PRO A 347 -3.57 -1.59 20.63
CA PRO A 347 -3.69 -2.32 19.37
C PRO A 347 -4.89 -3.28 19.45
N ILE A 348 -5.70 -3.29 18.40
CA ILE A 348 -6.86 -4.18 18.30
C ILE A 348 -6.49 -5.42 17.50
N VAL A 349 -5.93 -5.22 16.30
CA VAL A 349 -5.54 -6.28 15.39
C VAL A 349 -4.51 -5.76 14.41
N TRP A 350 -3.58 -6.62 13.99
CA TRP A 350 -2.75 -6.37 12.81
C TRP A 350 -2.98 -7.46 11.77
N ILE A 351 -2.81 -7.09 10.52
CA ILE A 351 -3.14 -7.89 9.35
C ILE A 351 -1.94 -7.86 8.41
N GLU A 352 -1.58 -9.03 7.88
CA GLU A 352 -0.72 -9.17 6.72
C GLU A 352 -1.57 -9.64 5.54
N GLU A 353 -1.59 -8.83 4.49
CA GLU A 353 -2.13 -9.17 3.18
C GLU A 353 -0.92 -9.40 2.27
N GLY A 354 -0.76 -10.63 1.78
CA GLY A 354 0.42 -11.01 1.04
C GLY A 354 0.11 -11.83 -0.19
N THR A 355 0.92 -11.64 -1.22
CA THR A 355 0.89 -12.46 -2.43
C THR A 355 2.29 -12.75 -2.90
N THR A 356 2.45 -13.93 -3.48
CA THR A 356 3.71 -14.40 -4.02
C THR A 356 3.44 -14.92 -5.41
N LEU A 357 4.20 -14.46 -6.39
CA LEU A 357 4.07 -14.87 -7.78
C LEU A 357 4.43 -16.36 -7.92
N GLN A 358 3.51 -17.15 -8.48
CA GLN A 358 3.66 -18.59 -8.62
C GLN A 358 3.28 -19.05 -10.03
N GLY A 359 3.40 -20.35 -10.30
CA GLY A 359 2.79 -20.99 -11.47
C GLY A 359 3.20 -20.39 -12.82
N LYS A 360 2.18 -20.09 -13.65
CA LYS A 360 2.36 -19.65 -15.04
C LYS A 360 2.89 -18.23 -15.13
N GLU A 361 2.51 -17.39 -14.17
CA GLU A 361 2.88 -15.99 -14.09
C GLU A 361 4.38 -15.87 -13.78
N LEU A 362 4.87 -16.64 -12.80
CA LEU A 362 6.30 -16.73 -12.50
C LEU A 362 7.09 -17.31 -13.68
N ALA A 363 6.58 -18.36 -14.32
CA ALA A 363 7.23 -18.95 -15.50
C ALA A 363 7.29 -17.95 -16.68
N GLY A 364 6.23 -17.18 -16.89
CA GLY A 364 6.18 -16.12 -17.90
C GLY A 364 7.19 -15.01 -17.62
N LEU A 365 7.30 -14.57 -16.37
CA LEU A 365 8.28 -13.54 -15.98
C LEU A 365 9.72 -14.04 -16.20
N ARG A 366 10.02 -15.28 -15.80
CA ARG A 366 11.34 -15.90 -16.07
C ARG A 366 11.64 -16.06 -17.55
N PHE A 367 10.62 -16.38 -18.36
CA PHE A 367 10.79 -16.44 -19.81
C PHE A 367 11.16 -15.07 -20.39
N LEU A 368 10.49 -14.00 -19.94
CA LEU A 368 10.80 -12.62 -20.36
C LEU A 368 12.22 -12.20 -19.95
N GLU A 369 12.61 -12.50 -18.72
CA GLU A 369 13.96 -12.25 -18.20
C GLU A 369 15.02 -13.00 -19.02
N GLY A 370 14.83 -14.30 -19.25
CA GLY A 370 15.72 -15.11 -20.07
C GLY A 370 15.82 -14.62 -21.52
N PHE A 371 14.70 -14.21 -22.11
CA PHE A 371 14.65 -13.65 -23.45
C PHE A 371 15.40 -12.32 -23.55
N GLN A 372 15.28 -11.43 -22.56
CA GLN A 372 16.04 -10.17 -22.52
C GLN A 372 17.53 -10.40 -22.30
N ASN A 373 17.91 -11.31 -21.39
CA ASN A 373 19.31 -11.69 -21.20
C ASN A 373 19.89 -12.28 -22.49
N GLY A 374 19.13 -13.11 -23.21
CA GLY A 374 19.49 -13.62 -24.53
C GLY A 374 19.81 -12.53 -25.55
N PHE A 375 18.97 -11.49 -25.63
CA PHE A 375 19.26 -10.32 -26.47
C PHE A 375 20.52 -9.57 -26.03
N SER A 376 20.76 -9.43 -24.73
CA SER A 376 21.97 -8.80 -24.21
C SER A 376 23.22 -9.57 -24.65
N TYR A 377 23.24 -10.90 -24.47
CA TYR A 377 24.34 -11.74 -24.93
C TYR A 377 24.52 -11.70 -26.46
N ALA A 378 23.42 -11.72 -27.23
CA ALA A 378 23.47 -11.59 -28.67
C ALA A 378 24.09 -10.26 -29.11
N LYS A 379 23.76 -9.14 -28.45
CA LYS A 379 24.38 -7.83 -28.71
C LYS A 379 25.90 -7.87 -28.50
N PHE A 380 26.37 -8.43 -27.38
CA PHE A 380 27.81 -8.57 -27.12
C PHE A 380 28.50 -9.49 -28.13
N LEU A 381 27.84 -10.58 -28.54
CA LEU A 381 28.33 -11.48 -29.58
C LEU A 381 28.49 -10.75 -30.93
N PHE A 382 27.45 -10.04 -31.39
CA PHE A 382 27.51 -9.29 -32.64
C PHE A 382 28.57 -8.18 -32.60
N MET A 383 28.72 -7.49 -31.47
CA MET A 383 29.79 -6.49 -31.29
C MET A 383 31.17 -7.14 -31.39
N PHE A 384 31.39 -8.29 -30.74
CA PHE A 384 32.65 -9.03 -30.83
C PHE A 384 32.95 -9.48 -32.26
N VAL A 385 31.97 -10.05 -32.97
CA VAL A 385 32.10 -10.46 -34.38
C VAL A 385 32.43 -9.26 -35.26
N GLY A 386 31.79 -8.11 -35.02
CA GLY A 386 32.09 -6.86 -35.71
C GLY A 386 33.55 -6.40 -35.52
N ILE A 387 34.03 -6.40 -34.28
CA ILE A 387 35.44 -6.06 -33.96
C ILE A 387 36.40 -7.01 -34.69
N MET A 388 36.13 -8.32 -34.66
CA MET A 388 36.96 -9.32 -35.34
C MET A 388 37.01 -9.10 -36.85
N MET A 389 35.88 -8.75 -37.48
CA MET A 389 35.85 -8.41 -38.91
C MET A 389 36.67 -7.16 -39.23
N VAL A 390 36.62 -6.12 -38.39
CA VAL A 390 37.43 -4.91 -38.56
C VAL A 390 38.92 -5.22 -38.42
N VAL A 391 39.31 -5.97 -37.38
CA VAL A 391 40.71 -6.38 -37.18
C VAL A 391 41.21 -7.20 -38.38
N PHE A 392 40.42 -8.17 -38.83
CA PHE A 392 40.74 -8.98 -40.00
C PHE A 392 40.90 -8.13 -41.27
N GLY A 393 40.00 -7.16 -41.49
CA GLY A 393 40.09 -6.20 -42.58
C GLY A 393 41.37 -5.37 -42.54
N VAL A 394 41.76 -4.86 -41.36
CA VAL A 394 42.99 -4.09 -41.16
C VAL A 394 44.23 -4.97 -41.43
N VAL A 395 44.23 -6.22 -40.99
CA VAL A 395 45.32 -7.18 -41.25
C VAL A 395 45.48 -7.42 -42.75
N ILE A 396 44.38 -7.63 -43.49
CA ILE A 396 44.41 -7.80 -44.95
C ILE A 396 44.97 -6.55 -45.64
N VAL A 397 44.51 -5.35 -45.25
CA VAL A 397 44.97 -4.09 -45.86
C VAL A 397 46.47 -3.85 -45.60
N LYS A 398 46.94 -4.09 -44.36
CA LYS A 398 48.37 -4.00 -44.02
C LYS A 398 49.20 -5.07 -44.74
N GLY A 399 48.69 -6.29 -44.88
CA GLY A 399 49.32 -7.37 -45.64
C GLY A 399 49.44 -7.05 -47.13
N LYS A 400 48.42 -6.43 -47.74
CA LYS A 400 48.47 -5.95 -49.13
C LYS A 400 49.43 -4.77 -49.33
N ARG A 401 49.53 -3.85 -48.35
CA ARG A 401 50.51 -2.74 -48.40
C ARG A 401 51.97 -3.23 -48.34
N LYS A 402 52.26 -4.29 -47.57
CA LYS A 402 53.60 -4.90 -47.53
C LYS A 402 53.98 -5.69 -48.78
N ARG A 403 53.03 -6.02 -49.66
CA ARG A 403 53.26 -6.79 -50.91
C ARG A 403 53.36 -5.93 -52.17
N LYS A 404 53.42 -4.60 -52.08
CA LYS A 404 53.79 -3.76 -53.24
C LYS A 404 55.29 -3.98 -53.53
N PRO A 405 55.70 -4.38 -54.75
CA PRO A 405 57.11 -4.50 -55.11
C PRO A 405 57.77 -3.12 -55.16
N GLU A 406 59.05 -3.03 -54.76
CA GLU A 406 59.90 -1.87 -55.04
C GLU A 406 59.98 -1.63 -56.56
N PRO A 407 60.00 -0.38 -57.04
CA PRO A 407 60.18 -0.09 -58.46
C PRO A 407 61.60 -0.52 -58.88
N GLY A 408 61.68 -1.48 -59.80
CA GLY A 408 62.92 -2.05 -60.32
C GLY A 408 63.75 -1.06 -61.13
N GLU A 409 65.07 -1.25 -61.04
CA GLU A 409 66.12 -0.57 -61.79
C GLU A 409 65.84 -0.49 -63.30
N GLU A 410 65.98 0.73 -63.81
CA GLU A 410 65.99 1.08 -65.23
C GLU A 410 67.26 0.50 -65.88
N LYS A 411 67.11 -0.55 -66.70
CA LYS A 411 68.20 -1.05 -67.54
C LYS A 411 68.34 -0.16 -68.78
N THR A 412 69.46 0.55 -68.85
CA THR A 412 69.97 1.22 -70.05
C THR A 412 70.19 0.19 -71.17
N ALA A 413 69.55 0.40 -72.33
CA ALA A 413 69.82 -0.35 -73.54
C ALA A 413 70.92 0.36 -74.34
N ASP A 414 72.10 -0.25 -74.36
CA ASP A 414 73.23 0.10 -75.22
C ASP A 414 73.00 -0.53 -76.60
N PHE A 415 72.95 0.29 -77.66
CA PHE A 415 72.81 -0.16 -79.04
C PHE A 415 74.13 0.08 -79.76
N GLY A 416 74.95 -0.97 -79.84
CA GLY A 416 76.24 -0.97 -80.52
C GLY A 416 76.39 -2.16 -81.48
N SER A 417 76.70 -1.81 -82.74
CA SER A 417 77.34 -2.60 -83.80
C SER A 417 76.56 -3.66 -84.62
N THR A 418 76.28 -3.26 -85.87
CA THR A 418 76.76 -3.83 -87.15
C THR A 418 76.88 -5.35 -87.32
N PHE A 419 76.21 -5.93 -88.32
CA PHE A 419 76.78 -6.89 -89.29
C PHE A 419 75.95 -6.99 -90.58
N THR A 420 76.65 -7.21 -91.69
CA THR A 420 76.26 -7.18 -93.13
C THR A 420 75.90 -8.55 -93.73
N TYR A 421 75.43 -8.51 -95.00
CA TYR A 421 75.15 -9.54 -96.05
C TYR A 421 73.69 -10.05 -96.09
N ASP A 422 72.97 -10.07 -97.22
CA ASP A 422 73.28 -9.92 -98.66
C ASP A 422 72.60 -8.72 -99.34
#